data_AF-A0A4Y2RW93-F1
#
_entry.id   AF-A0A4Y2RW93-F1
#
_cell.length_a   1.000
_cell.length_b   1.000
_cell.length_c   1.000
_cell.angle_alpha   90.00
_cell.angle_beta   90.00
_cell.angle_gamma   90.00
#
_symmetry.space_group_name_H-M   'P 1'
#
loop_
_entity.id
_entity.type
_entity.pdbx_description
1 polymer ?
#
loop_
_entity_poly.entity_id
_entity_poly.type
_entity_poly.pdbx_seq_one_letter_code
_entity_poly.pdbx_strand_id
1 'polypeptide(L)'
;MEASVESSGKDLISDLCAKTSDTAANEKISALTIIQLCLISFCRTRSLKNLKLTGKNLKTLFKNSEFINPHFVNTAKKLDSIVCNLEDEMNNLKISKSKPVKENYIYHGSKLRELNFERNHSRKTFQNYRDTVLKRKLNKLNKQIKQKIETDAFKNELLNVNATDGTVWKFVTPFKKKIKNIPSLNEPAGIANTDLEKANFLAENLETLFTLNSITNPDTEELVADSVKRFRTETKFSL
;
A
#
# COMPACT_ATOMS: atom_id res chain seq x y z
N MET A 1 28.04 11.56 -2.25
CA MET A 1 28.74 10.82 -3.32
C MET A 1 28.06 11.17 -4.65
N GLU A 2 28.05 12.47 -4.97
CA GLU A 2 27.19 13.06 -6.03
C GLU A 2 27.96 13.93 -7.04
N ALA A 3 29.30 13.94 -7.00
CA ALA A 3 30.09 14.89 -7.79
C ALA A 3 30.75 14.33 -9.07
N SER A 4 30.58 13.04 -9.43
CA SER A 4 31.38 12.44 -10.51
C SER A 4 30.67 12.25 -11.86
N VAL A 5 29.39 12.59 -12.01
CA VAL A 5 28.64 12.35 -13.29
C VAL A 5 28.50 13.61 -14.15
N GLU A 6 28.71 14.81 -13.60
CA GLU A 6 28.58 16.07 -14.35
C GLU A 6 29.83 16.48 -15.15
N SER A 7 31.00 15.90 -14.85
CA SER A 7 32.25 16.24 -15.55
C SER A 7 32.31 15.65 -16.96
N SER A 8 31.93 14.38 -17.12
CA SER A 8 32.08 13.65 -18.39
C SER A 8 31.16 14.13 -19.51
N GLY A 9 30.07 14.84 -19.20
CA GLY A 9 29.13 15.35 -20.19
C GLY A 9 29.50 16.71 -20.77
N LYS A 10 30.27 17.52 -20.04
CA LYS A 10 30.69 18.87 -20.48
C LYS A 10 31.85 18.79 -21.47
N ASP A 11 32.77 17.84 -21.25
CA ASP A 11 33.96 17.65 -22.08
C ASP A 11 33.63 17.13 -23.50
N LEU A 12 32.56 16.34 -23.65
CA LEU A 12 32.07 15.89 -24.96
C LEU A 12 31.39 17.01 -25.77
N ILE A 13 30.86 18.03 -25.10
CA ILE A 13 30.16 19.15 -25.75
C ILE A 13 31.17 20.18 -26.29
N SER A 14 32.27 20.43 -25.57
CA SER A 14 33.35 21.32 -26.04
C SER A 14 34.09 20.74 -27.25
N ASP A 15 34.34 19.43 -27.27
CA ASP A 15 35.10 18.76 -28.34
C ASP A 15 34.34 18.66 -29.67
N LEU A 16 33.00 18.69 -29.62
CA LEU A 16 32.13 18.73 -30.81
C LEU A 16 32.00 20.16 -31.37
N CYS A 17 32.15 21.18 -30.53
CA CYS A 17 32.06 22.59 -30.93
C CYS A 17 33.33 23.09 -31.63
N ALA A 18 34.50 22.53 -31.27
CA ALA A 18 35.79 22.92 -31.85
C ALA A 18 36.05 22.40 -33.28
N LYS A 19 35.23 21.47 -33.80
CA LYS A 19 35.42 20.82 -35.11
C LYS A 19 34.64 21.45 -36.27
N THR A 20 33.96 22.57 -36.05
CA THR A 20 33.14 23.24 -37.07
C THR A 20 33.51 24.71 -37.21
N SER A 21 34.79 24.98 -37.45
CA SER A 21 35.21 26.23 -38.08
C SER A 21 35.63 25.87 -39.51
N ASP A 22 34.72 26.05 -40.47
CA ASP A 22 35.04 26.70 -41.74
C ASP A 22 33.84 26.70 -42.72
N THR A 23 33.62 27.89 -43.26
CA THR A 23 32.80 28.29 -44.43
C THR A 23 31.26 28.17 -44.39
N ALA A 24 30.63 29.28 -44.80
CA ALA A 24 29.24 29.71 -44.58
C ALA A 24 28.08 28.84 -45.14
N ALA A 25 28.36 27.65 -45.68
CA ALA A 25 27.33 26.63 -45.96
C ALA A 25 27.03 25.75 -44.72
N ASN A 26 27.89 25.80 -43.70
CA ASN A 26 27.79 24.98 -42.49
C ASN A 26 26.85 25.53 -41.40
N GLU A 27 26.44 26.81 -41.45
CA GLU A 27 25.62 27.38 -40.37
C GLU A 27 24.19 26.82 -40.33
N LYS A 28 23.56 26.58 -41.50
CA LYS A 28 22.20 26.01 -41.56
C LYS A 28 22.17 24.53 -41.18
N ILE A 29 23.20 23.77 -41.58
CA ILE A 29 23.34 22.35 -41.26
C ILE A 29 23.67 22.17 -39.77
N SER A 30 24.51 23.05 -39.21
CA SER A 30 24.82 23.13 -37.78
C SER A 30 23.59 23.50 -36.95
N ALA A 31 22.83 24.52 -37.35
CA ALA A 31 21.60 24.91 -36.63
C ALA A 31 20.54 23.79 -36.62
N LEU A 32 20.34 23.09 -37.75
CA LEU A 32 19.40 21.96 -37.85
C LEU A 32 19.85 20.76 -37.01
N THR A 33 21.13 20.43 -37.00
CA THR A 33 21.66 19.35 -36.15
C THR A 33 21.60 19.70 -34.66
N ILE A 34 21.84 20.97 -34.30
CA ILE A 34 21.66 21.48 -32.93
C ILE A 34 20.19 21.42 -32.51
N ILE A 35 19.25 21.84 -33.36
CA ILE A 35 17.80 21.75 -33.08
C ILE A 35 17.36 20.28 -32.94
N GLN A 36 17.87 19.38 -33.79
CA GLN A 36 17.61 17.95 -33.72
C GLN A 36 18.11 17.35 -32.40
N LEU A 37 19.34 17.67 -31.99
CA LEU A 37 19.92 17.21 -30.72
C LEU A 37 19.20 17.83 -29.51
N CYS A 38 18.78 19.09 -29.60
CA CYS A 38 17.97 19.76 -28.58
C CYS A 38 16.59 19.11 -28.44
N LEU A 39 15.88 18.82 -29.55
CA LEU A 39 14.60 18.12 -29.53
C LEU A 39 14.73 16.70 -28.98
N ILE A 40 15.79 15.96 -29.38
CA ILE A 40 16.09 14.64 -28.83
C ILE A 40 16.35 14.72 -27.32
N SER A 41 17.08 15.74 -26.84
CA SER A 41 17.33 15.95 -25.40
C SER A 41 16.08 16.37 -24.62
N PHE A 42 15.23 17.22 -25.22
CA PHE A 42 14.01 17.75 -24.63
C PHE A 42 12.92 16.66 -24.53
N CYS A 43 12.76 15.86 -25.59
CA CYS A 43 11.87 14.70 -25.59
C CYS A 43 12.33 13.63 -24.58
N ARG A 44 13.65 13.45 -24.40
CA ARG A 44 14.23 12.50 -23.45
C ARG A 44 14.06 12.93 -21.98
N THR A 45 13.97 14.23 -21.69
CA THR A 45 13.89 14.76 -20.32
C THR A 45 12.46 15.09 -19.87
N ARG A 46 11.54 15.44 -20.78
CA ARG A 46 10.18 15.90 -20.41
C ARG A 46 9.08 14.83 -20.48
N SER A 47 9.17 13.83 -21.37
CA SER A 47 8.08 12.85 -21.57
C SER A 47 8.25 11.51 -20.83
N LEU A 48 9.46 11.18 -20.37
CA LEU A 48 9.73 9.85 -19.79
C LEU A 48 9.54 9.75 -18.27
N LYS A 49 9.20 10.84 -17.58
CA LYS A 49 9.04 10.82 -16.11
C LYS A 49 7.87 9.94 -15.63
N ASN A 50 6.93 9.59 -16.51
CA ASN A 50 5.72 8.84 -16.16
C ASN A 50 5.50 7.50 -16.90
N LEU A 51 6.40 7.07 -17.81
CA LEU A 51 6.27 5.78 -18.50
C LEU A 51 7.39 4.82 -18.08
N LYS A 52 6.99 3.71 -17.44
CA LYS A 52 7.87 2.60 -17.09
C LYS A 52 8.12 1.71 -18.33
N LEU A 53 8.68 2.27 -19.39
CA LEU A 53 9.09 1.51 -20.58
C LEU A 53 10.51 0.97 -20.39
N THR A 54 10.69 -0.34 -20.55
CA THR A 54 12.03 -0.94 -20.53
C THR A 54 12.81 -0.51 -21.78
N GLY A 55 14.08 -0.11 -21.62
CA GLY A 55 14.88 0.50 -22.70
C GLY A 55 15.04 -0.33 -23.98
N LYS A 56 14.78 -1.64 -23.93
CA LYS A 56 14.74 -2.53 -25.10
C LYS A 56 13.58 -2.21 -26.06
N ASN A 57 12.44 -1.76 -25.53
CA ASN A 57 11.24 -1.44 -26.32
C ASN A 57 11.29 -0.06 -26.99
N LEU A 58 11.98 0.91 -26.37
CA LEU A 58 12.25 2.20 -27.01
C LEU A 58 13.17 2.01 -28.22
N LYS A 59 14.20 1.17 -28.08
CA LYS A 59 15.11 0.84 -29.18
C LYS A 59 14.42 0.18 -30.37
N THR A 60 13.38 -0.63 -30.18
CA THR A 60 12.61 -1.23 -31.28
C THR A 60 11.67 -0.22 -31.94
N LEU A 61 11.06 0.68 -31.15
CA LEU A 61 10.19 1.74 -31.67
C LEU A 61 11.00 2.69 -32.58
N PHE A 62 12.18 3.13 -32.14
CA PHE A 62 13.08 3.97 -32.94
C PHE A 62 13.77 3.24 -34.11
N LYS A 63 13.80 1.91 -34.12
CA LYS A 63 14.32 1.11 -35.25
C LYS A 63 13.28 0.89 -36.34
N ASN A 64 12.00 0.85 -35.96
CA ASN A 64 10.88 0.59 -36.87
C ASN A 64 10.25 1.88 -37.40
N SER A 65 10.35 2.99 -36.67
CA SER A 65 10.18 4.30 -37.26
C SER A 65 11.34 4.47 -38.23
N GLU A 66 11.11 4.29 -39.52
CA GLU A 66 12.07 4.67 -40.56
C GLU A 66 12.64 6.02 -40.17
N PHE A 67 13.96 6.06 -39.95
CA PHE A 67 14.66 7.28 -39.56
C PHE A 67 14.14 8.40 -40.43
N ILE A 68 13.40 9.34 -39.82
CA ILE A 68 12.91 10.51 -40.52
C ILE A 68 14.16 11.26 -40.91
N ASN A 69 14.58 11.06 -42.16
CA ASN A 69 15.77 11.66 -42.67
C ASN A 69 15.54 13.17 -42.54
N PRO A 70 16.35 13.88 -41.73
CA PRO A 70 16.11 15.29 -41.41
C PRO A 70 16.07 16.18 -42.66
N HIS A 71 16.65 15.71 -43.77
CA HIS A 71 16.55 16.37 -45.07
C HIS A 71 15.13 16.44 -45.66
N PHE A 72 14.19 15.60 -45.22
CA PHE A 72 12.84 15.52 -45.78
C PHE A 72 11.76 16.23 -44.96
N VAL A 73 12.10 16.82 -43.82
CA VAL A 73 11.18 17.63 -42.99
C VAL A 73 11.40 19.10 -43.29
N ASN A 74 10.88 19.56 -44.41
CA ASN A 74 11.04 20.93 -44.88
C ASN A 74 9.86 21.86 -44.53
N THR A 75 8.80 21.33 -43.90
CA THR A 75 7.55 22.07 -43.64
C THR A 75 7.00 21.75 -42.25
N ALA A 76 6.53 22.77 -41.53
CA ALA A 76 5.93 22.63 -40.19
C ALA A 76 4.79 21.60 -40.15
N LYS A 77 3.90 21.58 -41.15
CA LYS A 77 2.81 20.59 -41.28
C LYS A 77 3.30 19.14 -41.29
N LYS A 78 4.49 18.88 -41.85
CA LYS A 78 5.06 17.54 -41.92
C LYS A 78 5.61 17.12 -40.56
N LEU A 79 6.19 18.06 -39.82
CA LEU A 79 6.62 17.86 -38.44
C LEU A 79 5.41 17.52 -37.54
N ASP A 80 4.32 18.27 -37.64
CA ASP A 80 3.11 18.02 -36.84
C ASP A 80 2.52 16.64 -37.15
N SER A 81 2.45 16.24 -38.42
CA SER A 81 2.00 14.91 -38.82
C SER A 81 2.88 13.79 -38.24
N ILE A 82 4.19 14.00 -38.19
CA ILE A 82 5.14 13.05 -37.58
C ILE A 82 4.87 12.91 -36.08
N VAL A 83 4.68 14.03 -35.39
CA VAL A 83 4.42 14.05 -33.94
C VAL A 83 3.11 13.31 -33.64
N CYS A 84 2.04 13.59 -34.40
CA CYS A 84 0.76 12.89 -34.23
C CYS A 84 0.91 11.37 -34.44
N ASN A 85 1.60 10.94 -35.49
CA ASN A 85 1.80 9.51 -35.76
C ASN A 85 2.58 8.82 -34.64
N LEU A 86 3.61 9.48 -34.10
CA LEU A 86 4.38 8.95 -32.98
C LEU A 86 3.55 8.88 -31.69
N GLU A 87 2.71 9.89 -31.43
CA GLU A 87 1.78 9.88 -30.30
C GLU A 87 0.78 8.73 -30.41
N ASP A 88 0.25 8.49 -31.60
CA ASP A 88 -0.67 7.39 -31.89
C ASP A 88 0.00 6.02 -31.74
N GLU A 89 1.20 5.84 -32.28
CA GLU A 89 1.97 4.61 -32.09
C GLU A 89 2.27 4.36 -30.61
N MET A 90 2.66 5.40 -29.88
CA MET A 90 2.89 5.31 -28.43
C MET A 90 1.61 4.95 -27.67
N ASN A 91 0.46 5.49 -28.07
CA ASN A 91 -0.83 5.19 -27.45
C ASN A 91 -1.29 3.77 -27.78
N ASN A 92 -1.14 3.32 -29.02
CA ASN A 92 -1.43 1.96 -29.45
C ASN A 92 -0.57 0.93 -28.72
N LEU A 93 0.72 1.21 -28.52
CA LEU A 93 1.61 0.35 -27.74
C LEU A 93 1.23 0.31 -26.25
N LYS A 94 0.80 1.44 -25.66
CA LYS A 94 0.28 1.47 -24.29
C LYS A 94 -0.97 0.59 -24.16
N ILE A 95 -1.91 0.70 -25.09
CA ILE A 95 -3.16 -0.07 -25.10
C ILE A 95 -2.85 -1.56 -25.28
N SER A 96 -2.05 -1.92 -26.29
CA SER A 96 -1.67 -3.32 -26.58
C SER A 96 -0.96 -4.01 -25.41
N LYS A 97 -0.12 -3.30 -24.66
CA LYS A 97 0.57 -3.85 -23.47
C LYS A 97 -0.23 -3.75 -22.18
N SER A 98 -1.28 -2.93 -22.15
CA SER A 98 -2.15 -2.86 -20.99
C SER A 98 -2.90 -4.19 -20.86
N LYS A 99 -3.00 -4.70 -19.64
CA LYS A 99 -3.85 -5.87 -19.40
C LYS A 99 -5.30 -5.42 -19.59
N PRO A 100 -6.15 -6.20 -20.28
CA PRO A 100 -7.56 -5.85 -20.40
C PRO A 100 -8.12 -5.63 -19.00
N VAL A 101 -8.75 -4.47 -18.80
CA VAL A 101 -9.43 -4.16 -17.54
C VAL A 101 -10.58 -5.16 -17.44
N LYS A 102 -10.58 -5.99 -16.39
CA LYS A 102 -11.67 -6.95 -16.18
C LYS A 102 -12.98 -6.18 -16.10
N GLU A 103 -13.99 -6.65 -16.82
CA GLU A 103 -15.31 -6.01 -16.96
C GLU A 103 -15.97 -5.72 -15.60
N ASN A 104 -15.67 -6.54 -14.58
CA ASN A 104 -16.09 -6.37 -13.19
C ASN A 104 -15.08 -5.56 -12.33
N TYR A 105 -14.55 -4.45 -12.83
CA TYR A 105 -13.75 -3.58 -11.99
C TYR A 105 -14.68 -2.81 -11.04
N ILE A 106 -14.67 -3.19 -9.77
CA ILE A 106 -15.30 -2.37 -8.72
C ILE A 106 -14.49 -1.07 -8.67
N TYR A 107 -15.06 0.01 -9.22
CA TYR A 107 -14.46 1.34 -9.14
C TYR A 107 -14.42 1.76 -7.68
N HIS A 108 -13.30 1.50 -7.02
CA HIS A 108 -13.04 2.07 -5.71
C HIS A 108 -12.83 3.57 -5.89
N GLY A 109 -13.60 4.37 -5.15
CA GLY A 109 -13.41 5.82 -5.12
C GLY A 109 -11.93 6.17 -4.95
N SER A 110 -11.46 7.20 -5.66
CA SER A 110 -10.05 7.63 -5.72
C SER A 110 -9.36 7.61 -4.35
N LYS A 111 -10.08 8.02 -3.30
CA LYS A 111 -9.57 8.06 -1.94
C LYS A 111 -9.30 6.69 -1.30
N LEU A 112 -10.10 5.66 -1.58
CA LEU A 112 -9.88 4.31 -1.04
C LEU A 112 -8.65 3.67 -1.68
N ARG A 113 -8.39 3.99 -2.96
CA ARG A 113 -7.19 3.57 -3.68
C ARG A 113 -5.92 4.15 -3.06
N GLU A 114 -5.93 5.44 -2.74
CA GLU A 114 -4.82 6.11 -2.04
C GLU A 114 -4.53 5.46 -0.68
N LEU A 115 -5.55 5.29 0.16
CA LEU A 115 -5.41 4.67 1.48
C LEU A 115 -4.83 3.25 1.39
N ASN A 116 -5.29 2.48 0.41
CA ASN A 116 -4.77 1.13 0.18
C ASN A 116 -3.30 1.12 -0.24
N PHE A 117 -2.91 2.05 -1.11
CA PHE A 117 -1.54 2.22 -1.53
C PHE A 117 -0.63 2.55 -0.33
N GLU A 118 -1.03 3.53 0.47
CA GLU A 118 -0.26 3.97 1.63
C GLU A 118 -0.17 2.89 2.72
N ARG A 119 -1.26 2.14 2.94
CA ARG A 119 -1.27 0.98 3.85
C ARG A 119 -0.29 -0.08 3.37
N ASN A 120 -0.31 -0.40 2.08
CA ASN A 120 0.59 -1.39 1.49
C ASN A 120 2.05 -0.96 1.58
N HIS A 121 2.34 0.32 1.32
CA HIS A 121 3.67 0.87 1.48
C HIS A 121 4.15 0.81 2.94
N SER A 122 3.29 1.20 3.89
CA SER A 122 3.60 1.11 5.32
C SER A 122 3.84 -0.32 5.78
N ARG A 123 3.06 -1.29 5.26
CA ARG A 123 3.24 -2.72 5.54
C ARG A 123 4.58 -3.26 5.04
N LYS A 124 4.93 -2.97 3.79
CA LYS A 124 6.21 -3.42 3.21
C LYS A 124 7.39 -2.84 3.98
N THR A 125 7.34 -1.55 4.27
CA THR A 125 8.42 -0.86 4.99
C THR A 125 8.52 -1.38 6.44
N PHE A 126 7.39 -1.60 7.12
CA PHE A 126 7.39 -2.24 8.44
C PHE A 126 7.95 -3.66 8.42
N GLN A 127 7.64 -4.47 7.40
CA GLN A 127 8.18 -5.83 7.30
C GLN A 127 9.71 -5.84 7.14
N ASN A 128 10.26 -4.85 6.43
CA ASN A 128 11.70 -4.73 6.21
C ASN A 128 12.44 -4.22 7.44
N TYR A 129 11.95 -3.14 8.07
CA TYR A 129 12.69 -2.39 9.10
C TYR A 129 12.16 -2.59 10.52
N ARG A 130 10.99 -3.22 10.68
CA ARG A 130 10.31 -3.48 11.97
C ARG A 130 10.06 -2.24 12.85
N ASP A 131 10.01 -1.05 12.25
CA ASP A 131 9.72 0.20 12.95
C ASP A 131 8.27 0.29 13.47
N THR A 132 8.14 0.54 14.77
CA THR A 132 6.83 0.66 15.46
C THR A 132 5.98 1.83 14.96
N VAL A 133 6.58 2.93 14.47
CA VAL A 133 5.84 4.07 13.91
C VAL A 133 5.08 3.65 12.65
N LEU A 134 5.72 2.85 11.80
CA LEU A 134 5.10 2.27 10.60
C LEU A 134 3.99 1.27 10.95
N LYS A 135 4.13 0.53 12.05
CA LYS A 135 3.07 -0.36 12.55
C LYS A 135 1.83 0.43 12.99
N ARG A 136 2.01 1.53 13.73
CA ARG A 136 0.90 2.42 14.11
C ARG A 136 0.23 3.03 12.88
N LYS A 137 1.03 3.50 11.91
CA LYS A 137 0.54 4.05 10.64
C LYS A 137 -0.27 3.01 9.86
N LEU A 138 0.22 1.78 9.72
CA LEU A 138 -0.51 0.67 9.10
C LEU A 138 -1.86 0.44 9.78
N ASN A 139 -1.87 0.31 11.11
CA ASN A 139 -3.10 0.05 11.87
C ASN A 139 -4.12 1.19 11.70
N LYS A 140 -3.65 2.44 11.72
CA LYS A 140 -4.49 3.64 11.48
C LYS A 140 -5.10 3.60 10.08
N LEU A 141 -4.30 3.33 9.04
CA LEU A 141 -4.79 3.24 7.66
C LEU A 141 -5.78 2.07 7.48
N ASN A 142 -5.53 0.94 8.13
CA ASN A 142 -6.44 -0.20 8.10
C ASN A 142 -7.81 0.15 8.72
N LYS A 143 -7.81 0.86 9.85
CA LYS A 143 -9.05 1.37 10.48
C LYS A 143 -9.82 2.31 9.55
N GLN A 144 -9.12 3.25 8.90
CA GLN A 144 -9.74 4.19 7.96
C GLN A 144 -10.35 3.49 6.74
N ILE A 145 -9.67 2.48 6.20
CA ILE A 145 -10.19 1.67 5.09
C ILE A 145 -11.47 0.94 5.50
N LYS A 146 -11.45 0.27 6.66
CA LYS A 146 -12.62 -0.44 7.20
C LYS A 146 -13.82 0.50 7.37
N GLN A 147 -13.60 1.65 8.02
CA GLN A 147 -14.64 2.66 8.23
C GLN A 147 -15.24 3.18 6.93
N LYS A 148 -14.42 3.43 5.90
CA LYS A 148 -14.93 3.88 4.60
C LYS A 148 -15.79 2.84 3.92
N ILE A 149 -15.34 1.59 3.90
CA ILE A 149 -16.11 0.48 3.30
C ILE A 149 -17.45 0.32 4.03
N GLU A 150 -17.44 0.35 5.36
CA GLU A 150 -18.67 0.28 6.17
C GLU A 150 -19.60 1.47 5.90
N THR A 151 -19.05 2.68 5.80
CA THR A 151 -19.83 3.90 5.52
C THR A 151 -20.47 3.85 4.12
N ASP A 152 -19.71 3.43 3.11
CA ASP A 152 -20.21 3.35 1.73
C ASP A 152 -21.24 2.22 1.60
N ALA A 153 -21.02 1.07 2.25
CA ALA A 153 -21.99 -0.01 2.32
C ALA A 153 -23.30 0.44 2.98
N PHE A 154 -23.20 1.13 4.13
CA PHE A 154 -24.37 1.66 4.84
C PHE A 154 -25.12 2.73 4.02
N LYS A 155 -24.41 3.62 3.33
CA LYS A 155 -25.03 4.58 2.39
C LYS A 155 -25.78 3.88 1.26
N ASN A 156 -25.18 2.85 0.66
CA ASN A 156 -25.83 2.08 -0.40
C ASN A 156 -27.06 1.32 0.13
N GLU A 157 -26.98 0.78 1.35
CA GLU A 157 -28.13 0.16 2.00
C GLU A 157 -29.26 1.16 2.16
N LEU A 158 -28.98 2.35 2.72
CA LEU A 158 -29.96 3.43 2.89
C LEU A 158 -30.60 3.88 1.57
N LEU A 159 -29.81 4.05 0.51
CA LEU A 159 -30.32 4.47 -0.81
C LEU A 159 -31.25 3.41 -1.43
N ASN A 160 -31.04 2.14 -1.11
CA ASN A 160 -31.82 1.01 -1.63
C ASN A 160 -33.00 0.62 -0.72
N VAL A 161 -33.18 1.28 0.43
CA VAL A 161 -34.34 1.04 1.30
C VAL A 161 -35.59 1.61 0.63
N ASN A 162 -36.61 0.77 0.46
CA ASN A 162 -37.88 1.10 -0.15
C ASN A 162 -39.04 0.76 0.81
N ALA A 163 -40.07 1.59 0.83
CA ALA A 163 -41.25 1.43 1.68
C ALA A 163 -42.15 0.25 1.24
N THR A 164 -42.17 -0.10 -0.05
CA THR A 164 -43.09 -1.11 -0.59
C THR A 164 -42.59 -2.54 -0.43
N ASP A 165 -41.28 -2.76 -0.50
CA ASP A 165 -40.70 -4.10 -0.68
C ASP A 165 -40.29 -4.76 0.66
N GLY A 166 -40.73 -4.19 1.78
CA GLY A 166 -40.42 -4.67 3.14
C GLY A 166 -38.96 -4.49 3.57
N THR A 167 -38.11 -3.84 2.75
CA THR A 167 -36.69 -3.61 3.06
C THR A 167 -36.49 -2.65 4.23
N VAL A 168 -37.39 -1.67 4.40
CA VAL A 168 -37.44 -0.82 5.61
C VAL A 168 -37.49 -1.66 6.88
N TRP A 169 -38.32 -2.71 6.91
CA TRP A 169 -38.46 -3.52 8.12
C TRP A 169 -37.19 -4.32 8.42
N LYS A 170 -36.52 -4.85 7.39
CA LYS A 170 -35.21 -5.52 7.54
C LYS A 170 -34.14 -4.58 8.09
N PHE A 171 -34.09 -3.34 7.59
CA PHE A 171 -33.16 -2.32 8.06
C PHE A 171 -33.42 -1.91 9.52
N VAL A 172 -34.69 -1.74 9.91
CA VAL A 172 -35.06 -1.25 11.25
C VAL A 172 -34.98 -2.35 12.33
N THR A 173 -35.15 -3.62 11.96
CA THR A 173 -35.23 -4.74 12.92
C THR A 173 -34.01 -4.86 13.84
N PRO A 174 -32.74 -4.78 13.36
CA PRO A 174 -31.56 -4.79 14.22
C PRO A 174 -31.56 -3.70 15.29
N PHE A 175 -32.03 -2.49 14.98
CA PHE A 175 -32.10 -1.38 15.95
C PHE A 175 -33.13 -1.59 17.05
N LYS A 176 -34.14 -2.44 16.80
CA LYS A 176 -35.15 -2.82 17.79
C LYS A 176 -34.72 -3.99 18.68
N LYS A 177 -33.62 -4.69 18.34
CA LYS A 177 -33.13 -5.79 19.17
C LYS A 177 -32.57 -5.21 20.47
N LYS A 178 -33.20 -5.57 21.60
CA LYS A 178 -32.63 -5.32 22.92
C LYS A 178 -31.31 -6.09 23.00
N ILE A 179 -30.22 -5.39 23.29
CA ILE A 179 -28.95 -6.02 23.64
C ILE A 179 -29.24 -6.97 24.80
N LYS A 180 -28.71 -8.20 24.76
CA LYS A 180 -28.87 -9.15 25.87
C LYS A 180 -28.39 -8.44 27.13
N ASN A 181 -29.30 -8.18 28.06
CA ASN A 181 -28.93 -7.51 29.30
C ASN A 181 -27.97 -8.43 30.05
N ILE A 182 -26.88 -7.88 30.57
CA ILE A 182 -25.99 -8.66 31.44
C ILE A 182 -26.85 -9.10 32.63
N PRO A 183 -26.85 -10.40 32.99
CA PRO A 183 -27.63 -10.85 34.14
C PRO A 183 -27.18 -10.09 35.38
N SER A 184 -28.13 -9.75 36.24
CA SER A 184 -27.84 -9.08 37.51
C SER A 184 -26.95 -9.97 38.37
N LEU A 185 -26.06 -9.34 39.15
CA LEU A 185 -25.27 -10.03 40.16
C LEU A 185 -26.21 -10.36 41.32
N ASN A 186 -26.51 -11.65 41.48
CA ASN A 186 -27.44 -12.15 42.48
C ASN A 186 -26.64 -12.75 43.62
N GLU A 187 -26.64 -12.05 44.75
CA GLU A 187 -26.24 -12.60 46.03
C GLU A 187 -27.34 -13.51 46.59
N PRO A 188 -27.02 -14.42 47.52
CA PRO A 188 -28.02 -15.13 48.31
C PRO A 188 -29.00 -14.18 49.03
N ALA A 189 -28.54 -12.97 49.37
CA ALA A 189 -29.33 -11.93 50.02
C ALA A 189 -30.20 -11.09 49.06
N GLY A 190 -30.02 -11.22 47.74
CA GLY A 190 -30.77 -10.46 46.74
C GLY A 190 -29.92 -9.96 45.58
N ILE A 191 -30.45 -8.99 44.82
CA ILE A 191 -29.74 -8.40 43.67
C ILE A 191 -28.80 -7.29 44.17
N ALA A 192 -27.52 -7.35 43.80
CA ALA A 192 -26.55 -6.29 44.07
C ALA A 192 -26.86 -5.06 43.21
N ASN A 193 -27.44 -4.04 43.84
CA ASN A 193 -27.88 -2.82 43.17
C ASN A 193 -26.84 -1.71 43.28
N THR A 194 -26.16 -1.60 44.42
CA THR A 194 -25.12 -0.59 44.65
C THR A 194 -23.76 -1.05 44.12
N ASP A 195 -22.89 -0.10 43.75
CA ASP A 195 -21.56 -0.47 43.23
C ASP A 195 -20.67 -1.10 44.30
N LEU A 196 -20.92 -0.79 45.58
CA LEU A 196 -20.26 -1.43 46.72
C LEU A 196 -20.66 -2.90 46.84
N GLU A 197 -21.96 -3.22 46.78
CA GLU A 197 -22.45 -4.60 46.77
C GLU A 197 -21.85 -5.40 45.62
N LYS A 198 -21.84 -4.83 44.40
CA LYS A 198 -21.23 -5.49 43.24
C LYS A 198 -19.74 -5.77 43.42
N ALA A 199 -19.00 -4.83 44.01
CA ALA A 199 -17.58 -4.99 44.26
C ALA A 199 -17.32 -6.10 45.30
N ASN A 200 -18.10 -6.14 46.37
CA ASN A 200 -18.00 -7.16 47.40
C ASN A 200 -18.36 -8.55 46.85
N PHE A 201 -19.46 -8.67 46.11
CA PHE A 201 -19.84 -9.92 45.44
C PHE A 201 -18.74 -10.46 44.55
N LEU A 202 -18.10 -9.60 43.76
CA LEU A 202 -17.00 -10.01 42.90
C LEU A 202 -15.77 -10.42 43.71
N ALA A 203 -15.45 -9.70 44.80
CA ALA A 203 -14.34 -10.04 45.68
C ALA A 203 -14.53 -11.43 46.32
N GLU A 204 -15.71 -11.71 46.88
CA GLU A 204 -16.03 -12.99 47.51
C GLU A 204 -16.02 -14.15 46.50
N ASN A 205 -16.61 -13.95 45.32
CA ASN A 205 -16.57 -14.97 44.27
C ASN A 205 -15.14 -15.24 43.78
N LEU A 206 -14.32 -14.21 43.60
CA LEU A 206 -12.93 -14.41 43.20
C LEU A 206 -12.14 -15.12 44.29
N GLU A 207 -12.34 -14.75 45.56
CA GLU A 207 -11.73 -15.45 46.69
C GLU A 207 -12.06 -16.94 46.65
N THR A 208 -13.35 -17.31 46.54
CA THR A 208 -13.75 -18.73 46.48
C THR A 208 -13.18 -19.49 45.27
N LEU A 209 -13.02 -18.83 44.12
CA LEU A 209 -12.43 -19.44 42.92
C LEU A 209 -10.92 -19.69 43.06
N PHE A 210 -10.23 -18.86 43.84
CA PHE A 210 -8.79 -18.98 44.05
C PHE A 210 -8.42 -19.67 45.36
N THR A 211 -9.40 -20.01 46.19
CA THR A 211 -9.18 -20.89 47.34
C THR A 211 -8.65 -22.23 46.84
N LEU A 212 -7.46 -22.60 47.33
CA LEU A 212 -6.86 -23.88 47.01
C LEU A 212 -7.84 -24.99 47.43
N ASN A 213 -8.35 -25.76 46.48
CA ASN A 213 -9.07 -26.97 46.82
C ASN A 213 -8.10 -27.86 47.61
N SER A 214 -8.41 -28.14 48.88
CA SER A 214 -7.63 -29.04 49.74
C SER A 214 -7.82 -30.50 49.29
N ILE A 215 -7.47 -30.79 48.04
CA ILE A 215 -7.41 -32.15 47.51
C ILE A 215 -6.00 -32.64 47.82
N THR A 216 -5.75 -32.90 49.09
CA THR A 216 -4.52 -33.56 49.56
C THR A 216 -4.59 -35.03 49.19
N ASN A 217 -3.63 -35.50 48.39
CA ASN A 217 -3.47 -36.92 48.08
C ASN A 217 -2.12 -37.36 48.65
N PRO A 218 -2.11 -38.13 49.76
CA PRO A 218 -0.89 -38.45 50.50
C PRO A 218 0.12 -39.20 49.62
N ASP A 219 -0.34 -40.10 48.75
CA ASP A 219 0.53 -40.88 47.87
C ASP A 219 1.24 -39.98 46.85
N THR A 220 0.54 -38.96 46.35
CA THR A 220 1.12 -38.02 45.38
C THR A 220 2.07 -37.03 46.06
N GLU A 221 1.73 -36.60 47.27
CA GLU A 221 2.58 -35.72 48.08
C GLU A 221 3.89 -36.41 48.47
N GLU A 222 3.84 -37.69 48.86
CA GLU A 222 5.03 -38.49 49.16
C GLU A 222 5.93 -38.66 47.93
N LEU A 223 5.36 -39.00 46.77
CA LEU A 223 6.12 -39.12 45.51
C LEU A 223 6.79 -37.80 45.09
N VAL A 224 6.10 -36.68 45.22
CA VAL A 224 6.66 -35.35 44.92
C VAL A 224 7.77 -35.00 45.92
N ALA A 225 7.57 -35.27 47.21
CA ALA A 225 8.58 -35.02 48.24
C ALA A 225 9.87 -35.83 47.97
N ASP A 226 9.73 -37.11 47.62
CA ASP A 226 10.86 -37.97 47.26
C ASP A 226 11.57 -37.52 45.98
N SER A 227 10.82 -37.10 44.96
CA SER A 227 11.40 -36.56 43.73
C SER A 227 12.20 -35.27 43.98
N VAL A 228 11.64 -34.33 44.74
CA VAL A 228 12.32 -33.08 45.12
C VAL A 228 13.58 -33.36 45.94
N LYS A 229 13.51 -34.33 46.86
CA LYS A 229 14.65 -34.75 47.68
C LYS A 229 15.78 -35.28 46.82
N ARG A 230 15.48 -36.17 45.86
CA ARG A 230 16.46 -36.73 44.92
C ARG A 230 17.14 -35.65 44.07
N PHE A 231 16.35 -34.74 43.49
CA PHE A 231 16.87 -33.63 42.67
C PHE A 231 17.84 -32.73 43.46
N ARG A 232 17.54 -32.45 44.73
CA ARG A 232 18.39 -31.66 45.62
C ARG A 232 19.65 -32.40 46.10
N THR A 233 19.63 -33.73 46.13
CA THR A 233 20.82 -34.53 46.50
C THR A 233 21.74 -34.77 45.32
N GLU A 234 21.20 -34.97 44.11
CA GLU A 234 21.99 -35.21 42.89
C GLU A 234 22.81 -33.97 42.47
N THR A 235 22.31 -32.78 42.75
CA THR A 235 23.03 -31.51 42.52
C THR A 235 24.23 -31.30 43.45
N LYS A 236 24.40 -32.10 44.52
CA LYS A 236 25.57 -32.03 45.41
C LYS A 236 26.72 -32.99 45.02
N PHE A 237 26.49 -33.91 44.08
CA PHE A 237 27.51 -34.88 43.63
C PHE A 237 28.20 -34.50 42.32
N SER A 238 27.97 -33.28 41.82
CA SER A 238 28.59 -32.74 40.60
C SER A 238 29.40 -31.48 40.91
N LEU A 239 30.41 -31.61 41.79
CA LEU A 239 31.51 -30.66 41.97
C LEU A 239 32.79 -31.44 42.29
#